data_AF-A0A8H3ZDR6-F1
#
_entry.id   AF-A0A8H3ZDR6-F1
#
_cell.length_a   1.000
_cell.length_b   1.000
_cell.length_c   1.000
_cell.angle_alpha   90.00
_cell.angle_beta   90.00
_cell.angle_gamma   90.00
#
_symmetry.space_group_name_H-M   'P 1'
#
loop_
_entity.id
_entity.type
_entity.pdbx_description
1 polymer ?
#
loop_
_entity_poly.entity_id
_entity_poly.type
_entity_poly.pdbx_seq_one_letter_code
_entity_poly.pdbx_strand_id
1 'polypeptide(L)'
;MAQVPNVIGGYPRLATQMGLFPEVAIFKTFGDLTARNLLYLQAELLLLHGELRKAEKIDTKIKGRHCATDYNRLHELGNTEKEDRHQWELVLQLRAKLKEYGKPILL
;
A
#
# COMPACT_ATOMS: atom_id res chain seq x y z
N MET A 1 39.05 8.94 -15.58
CA MET A 1 38.68 8.53 -14.20
C MET A 1 37.57 9.45 -13.74
N ALA A 2 36.42 8.91 -13.31
CA ALA A 2 35.32 9.73 -12.82
C ALA A 2 35.79 10.49 -11.56
N GLN A 3 35.73 11.83 -11.59
CA GLN A 3 36.03 12.64 -10.42
C GLN A 3 34.88 12.54 -9.43
N VAL A 4 35.17 12.14 -8.20
CA VAL A 4 34.21 12.18 -7.10
C VAL A 4 34.07 13.65 -6.69
N PRO A 5 32.88 14.25 -6.74
CA PRO A 5 32.67 15.62 -6.29
C PRO A 5 33.09 15.77 -4.81
N ASN A 6 33.50 16.97 -4.39
CA ASN A 6 33.95 17.23 -3.03
C ASN A 6 32.75 17.20 -2.07
N VAL A 7 32.33 15.98 -1.69
CA VAL A 7 31.21 15.76 -0.77
C VAL A 7 31.71 15.80 0.67
N ILE A 8 30.93 16.44 1.54
CA ILE A 8 31.12 16.42 3.00
C ILE A 8 31.37 14.98 3.46
N GLY A 9 32.39 14.78 4.30
CA GLY A 9 32.79 13.45 4.77
C GLY A 9 31.67 12.68 5.48
N GLY A 10 31.82 11.36 5.57
CA GLY A 10 30.83 10.47 6.19
C GLY A 10 29.84 9.86 5.18
N TYR A 11 28.58 9.72 5.59
CA TYR A 11 27.54 9.04 4.80
C TYR A 11 27.32 9.61 3.39
N PRO A 12 27.37 10.94 3.15
CA PRO A 12 27.19 11.49 1.80
C PRO A 12 28.27 11.04 0.81
N ARG A 13 29.55 11.02 1.23
CA ARG A 13 30.66 10.56 0.39
C ARG A 13 30.56 9.06 0.10
N LEU A 14 30.18 8.26 1.10
CA LEU A 14 29.99 6.82 0.93
C LEU A 14 28.84 6.52 -0.04
N ALA A 15 27.70 7.23 0.09
CA ALA A 15 26.57 7.08 -0.82
C ALA A 15 26.94 7.44 -2.27
N THR A 16 27.71 8.53 -2.48
CA THR A 16 28.22 8.88 -3.81
C THR A 16 29.12 7.79 -4.39
N GLN A 17 30.00 7.17 -3.58
CA GLN A 17 30.85 6.08 -4.06
C GLN A 17 30.06 4.81 -4.40
N MET A 18 29.08 4.43 -3.58
CA MET A 18 28.20 3.29 -3.85
C MET A 18 27.34 3.51 -5.11
N GLY A 19 26.93 4.75 -5.39
CA GLY A 19 26.23 5.10 -6.63
C GLY A 19 27.11 5.09 -7.88
N LEU A 20 28.39 5.48 -7.75
CA LEU A 20 29.36 5.45 -8.85
C LEU A 20 29.83 4.04 -9.19
N PHE A 21 29.83 3.14 -8.22
CA PHE A 21 30.27 1.76 -8.37
C PHE A 21 29.26 0.81 -7.72
N PRO A 22 28.16 0.47 -8.41
CA PRO A 22 27.08 -0.35 -7.85
C PRO A 22 27.55 -1.74 -7.39
N GLU A 23 28.60 -2.28 -8.00
CA GLU A 23 29.19 -3.59 -7.69
C GLU A 23 29.86 -3.66 -6.31
N VAL A 24 30.30 -2.51 -5.76
CA VAL A 24 30.85 -2.42 -4.39
C VAL A 24 29.81 -2.00 -3.36
N ALA A 25 28.56 -1.79 -3.79
CA ALA A 25 27.47 -1.46 -2.90
C ALA A 25 26.95 -2.73 -2.21
N ILE A 26 27.56 -3.09 -1.07
CA ILE A 26 27.08 -4.20 -0.23
C ILE A 26 26.09 -3.63 0.79
N PHE A 27 24.79 -3.77 0.51
CA PHE A 27 23.75 -3.47 1.47
C PHE A 27 23.43 -4.71 2.30
N LYS A 28 23.36 -4.55 3.63
CA LYS A 28 22.83 -5.61 4.49
C LYS A 28 21.33 -5.72 4.21
N THR A 29 20.88 -6.91 3.80
CA THR A 29 19.44 -7.18 3.74
C THR A 29 18.91 -7.21 5.17
N PHE A 30 18.04 -6.26 5.52
CA PHE A 30 17.39 -6.23 6.83
C PHE A 30 16.24 -7.23 6.81
N GLY A 31 16.55 -8.53 6.71
CA GLY A 31 15.54 -9.58 6.52
C GLY A 31 14.47 -9.58 7.61
N ASP A 32 14.84 -9.25 8.85
CA ASP A 32 13.90 -9.09 9.96
C ASP A 32 12.97 -7.87 9.76
N LEU A 33 13.52 -6.72 9.34
CA LEU A 33 12.72 -5.51 9.08
C LEU A 33 11.82 -5.68 7.86
N THR A 34 12.31 -6.33 6.80
CA THR A 34 11.51 -6.67 5.62
C THR A 34 10.37 -7.61 5.98
N ALA A 35 10.63 -8.68 6.76
CA ALA A 35 9.57 -9.59 7.21
C ALA A 35 8.55 -8.90 8.10
N ARG A 36 8.99 -8.06 9.04
CA ARG A 36 8.09 -7.25 9.88
C ARG A 36 7.24 -6.29 9.05
N ASN A 37 7.84 -5.63 8.05
CA ASN A 37 7.09 -4.77 7.14
C ASN A 37 5.98 -5.58 6.45
N LEU A 38 6.30 -6.72 5.84
CA LEU A 38 5.31 -7.59 5.20
C LEU A 38 4.17 -8.01 6.15
N LEU A 39 4.49 -8.37 7.38
CA LEU A 39 3.49 -8.74 8.40
C LEU A 39 2.57 -7.55 8.75
N TYR A 40 3.11 -6.33 8.82
CA TYR A 40 2.29 -5.13 9.04
C TYR A 40 1.37 -4.84 7.86
N LEU A 41 1.85 -4.99 6.61
CA LEU A 41 1.02 -4.84 5.42
C LEU A 41 -0.11 -5.87 5.39
N GLN A 42 0.17 -7.13 5.75
CA GLN A 42 -0.84 -8.18 5.85
C GLN A 42 -1.88 -7.88 6.93
N ALA A 43 -1.45 -7.43 8.10
CA ALA A 43 -2.36 -7.05 9.17
C ALA A 43 -3.27 -5.87 8.76
N GLU A 44 -2.73 -4.85 8.09
CA GLU A 44 -3.49 -3.71 7.56
C GLU A 44 -4.56 -4.18 6.54
N LEU A 45 -4.21 -5.06 5.61
CA LEU A 45 -5.17 -5.64 4.65
C LEU A 45 -6.26 -6.46 5.34
N LEU A 46 -5.91 -7.25 6.36
CA LEU A 46 -6.88 -8.07 7.10
C LEU A 46 -7.90 -7.21 7.84
N LEU A 47 -7.47 -6.09 8.43
CA LEU A 47 -8.35 -5.13 9.09
C LEU A 47 -9.32 -4.49 8.09
N LEU A 48 -8.80 -3.95 6.98
CA LEU A 48 -9.62 -3.33 5.93
C LEU A 48 -10.63 -4.32 5.33
N HIS A 49 -10.19 -5.55 5.07
CA HIS A 49 -11.08 -6.61 4.57
C HIS A 49 -12.16 -6.98 5.61
N GLY A 50 -11.81 -7.02 6.89
CA GLY A 50 -12.76 -7.26 7.97
C GLY A 50 -13.83 -6.17 8.07
N GLU A 51 -13.44 -4.91 7.92
CA GLU A 51 -14.36 -3.76 7.91
C GLU A 51 -15.26 -3.77 6.67
N LEU A 52 -14.70 -4.03 5.49
CA LEU A 52 -15.47 -4.13 4.25
C LEU A 52 -16.54 -5.21 4.36
N ARG A 53 -16.18 -6.38 4.89
CA ARG A 53 -17.13 -7.48 5.10
C ARG A 53 -18.25 -7.13 6.09
N LYS A 54 -17.98 -6.28 7.09
CA LYS A 54 -19.03 -5.77 7.99
C LYS A 54 -19.95 -4.81 7.24
N ALA A 55 -19.41 -3.90 6.44
CA ALA A 55 -20.18 -2.97 5.63
C ALA A 55 -21.10 -3.73 4.66
N GLU A 56 -20.58 -4.73 3.94
CA GLU A 56 -21.35 -5.60 3.04
C GLU A 56 -22.48 -6.36 3.77
N LYS A 57 -22.22 -6.85 4.99
CA LYS A 57 -23.24 -7.52 5.81
C LYS A 57 -24.34 -6.57 6.30
N ILE A 58 -24.02 -5.29 6.50
CA ILE A 58 -25.02 -4.28 6.85
C ILE A 58 -25.85 -3.95 5.61
N ASP A 59 -25.19 -3.76 4.46
CA ASP A 59 -25.81 -3.50 3.16
C ASP A 59 -26.85 -4.57 2.79
N THR A 60 -26.51 -5.86 2.92
CA THR A 60 -27.45 -6.96 2.65
C THR A 60 -28.72 -6.97 3.51
N LYS A 61 -28.74 -6.27 4.64
CA LYS A 61 -29.92 -6.13 5.52
C LYS A 61 -30.81 -4.96 5.11
N ILE A 62 -30.32 -4.04 4.28
CA ILE A 62 -31.04 -2.85 3.83
C ILE A 62 -31.71 -3.19 2.49
N LYS A 63 -33.04 -3.14 2.44
CA LYS A 63 -33.80 -3.44 1.22
C LYS A 63 -33.39 -2.49 0.09
N GLY A 64 -33.00 -3.05 -1.06
CA GLY A 64 -32.62 -2.28 -2.25
C GLY A 64 -31.19 -1.75 -2.24
N ARG A 65 -30.38 -2.10 -1.23
CA ARG A 65 -28.96 -1.80 -1.17
C ARG A 65 -28.19 -3.12 -1.37
N HIS A 66 -27.89 -3.40 -2.63
CA HIS A 66 -27.24 -4.63 -3.10
C HIS A 66 -25.84 -4.32 -3.64
N CYS A 67 -25.10 -3.45 -2.96
CA CYS A 67 -23.80 -2.93 -3.36
C CYS A 67 -22.73 -4.03 -3.41
N ALA A 68 -22.88 -5.08 -2.60
CA ALA A 68 -21.99 -6.24 -2.63
C ALA A 68 -22.12 -7.07 -3.93
N THR A 69 -23.27 -7.03 -4.60
CA THR A 69 -23.55 -7.81 -5.82
C THR A 69 -23.66 -6.96 -7.07
N ASP A 70 -23.76 -5.64 -6.93
CA ASP A 70 -23.89 -4.68 -8.03
C ASP A 70 -22.83 -3.57 -7.92
N TYR A 71 -21.81 -3.68 -8.78
CA TYR A 71 -20.70 -2.72 -8.85
C TYR A 71 -21.17 -1.30 -9.24
N ASN A 72 -22.14 -1.19 -10.16
CA ASN A 72 -22.63 0.12 -10.59
C ASN A 72 -23.32 0.81 -9.42
N ARG A 73 -24.11 0.06 -8.66
CA ARG A 73 -24.79 0.56 -7.46
C ARG A 73 -23.80 0.96 -6.36
N LEU A 74 -22.77 0.16 -6.13
CA LEU A 74 -21.68 0.51 -5.20
C LEU A 74 -20.96 1.81 -5.61
N HIS A 75 -20.68 1.97 -6.91
CA HIS A 75 -20.00 3.14 -7.45
C HIS A 75 -20.90 4.40 -7.40
N GLU A 76 -22.18 4.27 -7.73
CA GLU A 76 -23.17 5.36 -7.67
C GLU A 76 -23.43 5.82 -6.23
N LEU A 77 -23.58 4.88 -5.30
CA LEU A 77 -23.79 5.17 -3.88
C LEU A 77 -22.54 5.77 -3.21
N GLY A 78 -21.36 5.35 -3.66
CA GLY A 78 -20.09 5.99 -3.30
C GLY A 78 -20.00 7.48 -3.68
N ASN A 79 -20.75 7.89 -4.70
CA ASN A 79 -20.80 9.27 -5.21
C ASN A 79 -21.95 10.12 -4.62
N THR A 80 -22.81 9.55 -3.76
CA THR A 80 -23.92 10.26 -3.09
C THR A 80 -23.63 10.58 -1.61
N GLU A 81 -24.54 11.26 -0.91
CA GLU A 81 -24.27 11.87 0.41
C GLU A 81 -24.00 10.86 1.55
N LYS A 82 -22.79 11.00 2.11
CA LYS A 82 -22.21 10.63 3.42
C LYS A 82 -22.49 9.26 4.04
N GLU A 83 -23.72 8.76 4.17
CA GLU A 83 -23.95 7.50 4.89
C GLU A 83 -23.62 6.25 4.06
N ASP A 84 -23.72 6.35 2.73
CA ASP A 84 -23.57 5.19 1.83
C ASP A 84 -22.18 5.08 1.21
N ARG A 85 -21.30 6.05 1.51
CA ARG A 85 -19.95 6.12 0.97
C ARG A 85 -18.96 5.19 1.69
N HIS A 86 -19.27 4.74 2.91
CA HIS A 86 -18.31 4.00 3.75
C HIS A 86 -17.80 2.70 3.09
N GLN A 87 -18.70 1.91 2.48
CA GLN A 87 -18.29 0.69 1.77
C GLN A 87 -17.40 1.00 0.56
N TRP A 88 -17.71 2.06 -0.18
CA TRP A 88 -16.91 2.51 -1.32
C TRP A 88 -15.54 3.02 -0.91
N GLU A 89 -15.44 3.78 0.19
CA GLU A 89 -14.18 4.23 0.77
C GLU A 89 -13.28 3.07 1.18
N LEU A 90 -13.83 2.04 1.82
CA LEU A 90 -13.08 0.83 2.17
C LEU A 90 -12.55 0.11 0.93
N VAL A 91 -13.33 0.04 -0.15
CA VAL A 91 -12.89 -0.53 -1.44
C VAL A 91 -11.77 0.31 -2.06
N LEU A 92 -11.87 1.64 -2.02
CA LEU A 92 -10.82 2.53 -2.54
C LEU A 92 -9.52 2.41 -1.73
N GLN A 93 -9.61 2.36 -0.39
CA GLN A 93 -8.47 2.17 0.49
C GLN A 93 -7.79 0.82 0.23
N LEU A 94 -8.57 -0.26 0.12
CA LEU A 94 -8.03 -1.59 -0.18
C LEU A 94 -7.32 -1.62 -1.53
N ARG A 95 -7.89 -1.00 -2.57
CA ARG A 95 -7.25 -0.88 -3.90
C ARG A 95 -5.95 -0.09 -3.85
N ALA A 96 -5.92 1.02 -3.10
CA ALA A 96 -4.73 1.83 -2.92
C ALA A 96 -3.61 1.03 -2.25
N LYS A 97 -3.92 0.33 -1.14
CA LYS A 97 -2.96 -0.51 -0.41
C LYS A 97 -2.44 -1.68 -1.25
N LEU A 98 -3.32 -2.38 -1.97
CA LEU A 98 -2.90 -3.44 -2.89
C LEU A 98 -1.97 -2.91 -4.00
N LYS A 99 -2.20 -1.69 -4.50
CA LYS A 99 -1.32 -1.04 -5.50
C LYS A 99 0.01 -0.59 -4.91
N GLU A 100 0.00 -0.09 -3.68
CA GLU A 100 1.19 0.30 -2.93
C GLU A 100 2.11 -0.89 -2.69
N TYR A 101 1.56 -2.06 -2.35
CA TYR A 101 2.34 -3.27 -2.09
C TYR A 101 2.68 -4.06 -3.35
N GLY A 102 1.90 -3.89 -4.43
CA GLY A 102 2.14 -4.54 -5.73
C GLY A 102 3.30 -3.94 -6.53
N LYS A 103 3.83 -2.77 -6.13
CA LYS A 103 5.04 -2.17 -6.69
C LYS A 103 6.20 -2.36 -5.71
N PRO A 104 7.37 -2.82 -6.17
CA PRO A 104 7.69 -4.17 -6.63
C PRO A 104 8.55 -4.90 -5.58
N ILE A 105 8.36 -6.22 -5.45
CA ILE A 105 9.34 -7.18 -4.90
C ILE A 105 10.43 -7.49 -5.96
N LEU A 106 10.63 -6.60 -6.94
CA LEU A 106 11.75 -6.70 -7.87
C LEU A 106 12.96 -6.00 -7.22
N LEU A 107 13.64 -6.76 -6.37
CA LEU A 107 15.07 -6.63 -6.12
C LEU A 107 15.82 -7.45 -7.17
#